data_AF-A0AAU1PU59-F1
#
_entry.id   AF-A0AAU1PU59-F1
#
_cell.length_a   1.000
_cell.length_b   1.000
_cell.length_c   1.000
_cell.angle_alpha   90.00
_cell.angle_beta   90.00
_cell.angle_gamma   90.00
#
_symmetry.space_group_name_H-M   'P 1'
#
loop_
_entity.id
_entity.type
_entity.pdbx_description
1 polymer ?
#
loop_
_entity_poly.entity_id
_entity_poly.type
_entity_poly.pdbx_seq_one_letter_code
_entity_poly.pdbx_strand_id
1 'polypeptide(L)'
;MLGHHAYGMGRRAAILGPQVFVGNVSREKDTMTHDVPPPPGPPVPPPNAGGPSGGSFDPASVNRLDWAILGIGFIVFIFSFFDYYSWDFGRGYGINVASVSWSAWHFDHGLFIAWLAMVITVLGAVALAISLFSPAINLPAPARVLTFLAFTVGFVLYLIAIFAHSDFGPAGGHGFSFWVSLILAGGGAVIALMRAQQTGTALPGQLNNLPRVGR
;
A
#
# COMPACT_ATOMS: atom_id res chain seq x y z
N MET A 1 36.05 -17.36 -30.85
CA MET A 1 35.18 -18.55 -30.86
C MET A 1 33.74 -18.07 -30.77
N LEU A 2 33.00 -18.22 -31.86
CA LEU A 2 31.59 -17.83 -31.98
C LEU A 2 30.70 -18.89 -31.29
N GLY A 3 29.72 -18.44 -30.50
CA GLY A 3 28.67 -19.27 -29.94
C GLY A 3 27.30 -18.66 -30.18
N HIS A 4 26.63 -19.11 -31.24
CA HIS A 4 25.23 -18.81 -31.54
C HIS A 4 24.29 -19.49 -30.54
N HIS A 5 23.35 -18.75 -29.95
CA HIS A 5 22.19 -19.34 -29.28
C HIS A 5 20.89 -18.92 -29.98
N ALA A 6 20.14 -19.95 -30.36
CA ALA A 6 19.01 -19.92 -31.26
C ALA A 6 17.73 -19.40 -30.61
N TYR A 7 16.98 -18.65 -31.42
CA TYR A 7 15.59 -18.23 -31.18
C TYR A 7 14.64 -19.43 -31.32
N GLY A 8 13.91 -19.75 -30.26
CA GLY A 8 12.79 -20.69 -30.29
C GLY A 8 11.45 -19.95 -30.34
N MET A 9 10.89 -19.76 -31.53
CA MET A 9 9.50 -19.31 -31.72
C MET A 9 8.54 -20.48 -31.56
N GLY A 10 7.87 -20.57 -30.41
CA GLY A 10 6.74 -21.46 -30.20
C GLY A 10 5.44 -20.85 -30.74
N ARG A 11 5.02 -21.26 -31.94
CA ARG A 11 3.67 -21.02 -32.47
C ARG A 11 2.66 -21.82 -31.66
N ARG A 12 1.77 -21.18 -30.92
CA ARG A 12 0.56 -21.82 -30.36
C ARG A 12 -0.61 -21.59 -31.30
N ALA A 13 -1.11 -22.68 -31.88
CA ALA A 13 -2.31 -22.73 -32.68
C ALA A 13 -3.54 -22.49 -31.80
N ALA A 14 -4.35 -21.49 -32.15
CA ALA A 14 -5.67 -21.28 -31.56
C ALA A 14 -6.66 -22.24 -32.24
N ILE A 15 -7.24 -23.15 -31.45
CA ILE A 15 -8.32 -24.04 -31.87
C ILE A 15 -9.62 -23.23 -31.80
N LEU A 16 -10.16 -22.89 -32.97
CA LEU A 16 -11.48 -22.27 -33.13
C LEU A 16 -12.56 -23.34 -32.93
N GLY A 17 -13.38 -23.20 -31.90
CA GLY A 17 -14.59 -23.99 -31.71
C GLY A 17 -15.76 -23.47 -32.57
N PRO A 18 -16.69 -24.35 -32.99
CA PRO A 18 -17.82 -23.98 -33.84
C PRO A 18 -18.85 -23.14 -33.07
N GLN A 19 -19.12 -21.93 -33.58
CA GLN A 19 -20.23 -21.09 -33.16
C GLN A 19 -21.54 -21.61 -33.76
N VAL A 20 -22.42 -22.15 -32.93
CA VAL A 20 -23.77 -22.55 -33.32
C VAL A 20 -24.64 -21.30 -33.37
N PHE A 21 -24.96 -20.85 -34.57
CA PHE A 21 -25.86 -19.72 -34.82
C PHE A 21 -27.32 -20.20 -34.78
N VAL A 22 -28.00 -19.98 -33.65
CA VAL A 22 -29.44 -20.25 -33.51
C VAL A 22 -30.19 -19.00 -33.96
N GLY A 23 -30.66 -19.01 -35.20
CA GLY A 23 -31.51 -17.96 -35.76
C GLY A 23 -32.94 -18.06 -35.23
N ASN A 24 -33.34 -17.14 -34.35
CA ASN A 24 -34.75 -16.92 -34.01
C ASN A 24 -35.34 -15.87 -34.97
N VAL A 25 -36.09 -16.33 -35.97
CA VAL A 25 -36.89 -15.47 -36.85
C VAL A 25 -38.18 -15.13 -36.11
N SER A 26 -38.20 -14.00 -35.41
CA SER A 26 -39.43 -13.42 -34.87
C SER A 26 -40.01 -12.46 -35.90
N ARG A 27 -41.23 -12.76 -36.34
CA ARG A 27 -41.99 -12.00 -37.34
C ARG A 27 -42.49 -10.71 -36.68
N GLU A 28 -41.76 -9.63 -36.92
CA GLU A 28 -42.07 -8.30 -36.40
C GLU A 28 -43.30 -7.73 -37.11
N LYS A 29 -44.28 -7.32 -36.32
CA LYS A 29 -45.54 -6.74 -36.78
C LYS A 29 -45.32 -5.24 -36.81
N ASP A 30 -45.05 -4.69 -37.98
CA ASP A 30 -44.83 -3.25 -38.21
C ASP A 30 -46.09 -2.44 -37.90
N THR A 31 -46.27 -2.10 -36.63
CA THR A 31 -47.04 -0.93 -36.22
C THR A 31 -46.13 0.28 -36.31
N MET A 32 -46.34 1.15 -37.31
CA MET A 32 -45.71 2.46 -37.39
C MET A 32 -46.21 3.34 -36.24
N THR A 33 -45.66 3.13 -35.04
CA THR A 33 -45.69 4.13 -33.99
C THR A 33 -44.70 5.21 -34.39
N HIS A 34 -45.20 6.42 -34.64
CA HIS A 34 -44.38 7.59 -34.91
C HIS A 34 -43.56 7.86 -33.64
N ASP A 35 -42.36 7.29 -33.59
CA ASP A 35 -41.46 7.38 -32.45
C ASP A 35 -40.90 8.80 -32.44
N VAL A 36 -41.52 9.65 -31.63
CA VAL A 36 -41.03 11.01 -31.42
C VAL A 36 -39.76 10.84 -30.58
N PRO A 37 -38.58 11.24 -31.09
CA PRO A 37 -37.35 11.10 -30.34
C PRO A 37 -37.52 11.80 -28.99
N PRO A 38 -37.20 11.13 -27.86
CA PRO A 38 -37.35 11.73 -26.55
C PRO A 38 -36.55 13.05 -26.52
N PRO A 39 -37.08 14.10 -25.89
CA PRO A 39 -36.38 15.37 -25.74
C PRO A 39 -34.95 15.11 -25.25
N PRO A 40 -33.93 15.79 -25.82
CA PRO A 40 -32.56 15.67 -25.34
C PRO A 40 -32.55 15.80 -23.82
N GLY A 41 -32.11 14.74 -23.14
CA GLY A 41 -32.04 14.73 -21.70
C GLY A 41 -31.21 15.92 -21.19
N PRO A 42 -31.44 16.39 -19.95
CA PRO A 42 -30.62 17.43 -19.37
C PRO A 42 -29.13 17.07 -19.52
N PRO A 43 -28.26 18.03 -19.87
CA PRO A 43 -26.85 17.78 -20.06
C PRO A 43 -26.30 17.03 -18.85
N VAL A 44 -25.60 15.91 -19.11
CA VAL A 44 -25.00 15.09 -18.06
C VAL A 44 -24.13 16.03 -17.22
N PRO A 45 -24.37 16.14 -15.90
CA PRO A 45 -23.57 17.00 -15.04
C PRO A 45 -22.09 16.66 -15.25
N PRO A 46 -21.22 17.66 -15.46
CA PRO A 46 -19.82 17.39 -15.71
C PRO A 46 -19.25 16.51 -14.59
N PRO A 47 -18.57 15.40 -14.91
CA PRO A 47 -17.90 14.60 -13.92
C PRO A 47 -16.82 15.49 -13.28
N ASN A 48 -17.02 15.88 -12.02
CA ASN A 48 -16.21 16.82 -11.25
C ASN A 48 -16.42 18.33 -11.49
N ALA A 49 -17.65 18.82 -11.60
CA ALA A 49 -17.90 20.22 -11.22
C ALA A 49 -17.58 20.38 -9.72
N GLY A 50 -16.52 21.12 -9.43
CA GLY A 50 -15.89 21.23 -8.11
C GLY A 50 -16.87 21.27 -6.94
N GLY A 51 -16.68 20.34 -6.01
CA GLY A 51 -17.29 20.43 -4.69
C GLY A 51 -16.94 21.78 -4.03
N PRO A 52 -17.79 22.28 -3.12
CA PRO A 52 -17.68 23.63 -2.58
C PRO A 52 -16.27 23.95 -2.08
N SER A 53 -15.66 24.98 -2.66
CA SER A 53 -14.44 25.61 -2.16
C SER A 53 -14.75 26.22 -0.79
N GLY A 54 -14.62 25.43 0.28
CA GLY A 54 -14.95 25.86 1.64
C GLY A 54 -15.64 24.80 2.51
N GLY A 55 -15.81 23.56 2.05
CA GLY A 55 -16.35 22.48 2.86
C GLY A 55 -15.46 22.20 4.09
N SER A 56 -16.00 22.42 5.29
CA SER A 56 -15.40 21.97 6.54
C SER A 56 -15.05 20.48 6.44
N PHE A 57 -13.85 20.09 6.85
CA PHE A 57 -13.42 18.69 6.86
C PHE A 57 -14.35 17.85 7.76
N ASP A 58 -14.98 16.83 7.20
CA ASP A 58 -15.81 15.88 7.95
C ASP A 58 -15.04 14.57 8.23
N PRO A 59 -14.55 14.34 9.46
CA PRO A 59 -13.82 13.12 9.80
C PRO A 59 -14.67 11.84 9.70
N ALA A 60 -15.99 11.95 9.80
CA ALA A 60 -16.88 10.79 9.73
C ALA A 60 -17.02 10.26 8.30
N SER A 61 -16.73 11.09 7.29
CA SER A 61 -16.76 10.71 5.88
C SER A 61 -15.55 9.86 5.45
N VAL A 62 -14.47 9.88 6.24
CA VAL A 62 -13.23 9.15 5.93
C VAL A 62 -13.40 7.66 6.19
N ASN A 63 -12.94 6.82 5.25
CA ASN A 63 -13.08 5.37 5.38
C ASN A 63 -12.29 4.84 6.59
N ARG A 64 -12.86 3.85 7.30
CA ARG A 64 -12.23 3.25 8.49
C ARG A 64 -10.83 2.68 8.23
N LEU A 65 -10.58 2.11 7.06
CA LEU A 65 -9.25 1.61 6.69
C LEU A 65 -8.24 2.75 6.54
N ASP A 66 -8.69 3.93 6.13
CA ASP A 66 -7.83 5.11 6.00
C ASP A 66 -7.42 5.61 7.38
N TRP A 67 -8.39 5.69 8.30
CA TRP A 67 -8.13 5.99 9.71
C TRP A 67 -7.18 4.98 10.34
N ALA A 68 -7.35 3.69 10.03
CA ALA A 68 -6.44 2.65 10.51
C ALA A 68 -5.01 2.88 9.98
N ILE A 69 -4.83 3.16 8.69
CA ILE A 69 -3.49 3.42 8.11
C ILE A 69 -2.85 4.67 8.75
N LEU A 70 -3.61 5.75 8.92
CA LEU A 70 -3.12 6.97 9.59
C LEU A 70 -2.73 6.69 11.04
N GLY A 71 -3.56 5.94 11.77
CA GLY A 71 -3.29 5.52 13.14
C GLY A 71 -2.04 4.66 13.25
N ILE A 72 -1.86 3.71 12.34
CA ILE A 72 -0.65 2.85 12.29
C ILE A 72 0.59 3.71 12.09
N GLY A 73 0.60 4.63 11.11
CA GLY A 73 1.73 5.52 10.87
C GLY A 73 2.06 6.39 12.08
N PHE A 74 1.02 6.92 12.75
CA PHE A 74 1.17 7.70 13.97
C PHE A 74 1.73 6.88 15.14
N ILE A 75 1.23 5.65 15.34
CA ILE A 75 1.73 4.75 16.38
C ILE A 75 3.19 4.38 16.10
N VAL A 76 3.55 4.02 14.86
CA VAL A 76 4.95 3.75 14.47
C VAL A 76 5.84 4.95 14.77
N PHE A 77 5.37 6.17 14.48
CA PHE A 77 6.11 7.39 14.82
C PHE A 77 6.30 7.55 16.34
N ILE A 78 5.28 7.29 17.16
CA ILE A 78 5.42 7.32 18.63
C ILE A 78 6.43 6.27 19.11
N PHE A 79 6.29 5.02 18.65
CA PHE A 79 7.18 3.93 19.05
C PHE A 79 8.63 4.15 18.63
N SER A 80 8.88 5.01 17.63
CA SER A 80 10.23 5.40 17.21
C SER A 80 11.06 6.07 18.32
N PHE A 81 10.42 6.67 19.33
CA PHE A 81 11.08 7.31 20.46
C PHE A 81 11.42 6.34 21.61
N PHE A 82 10.89 5.13 21.57
CA PHE A 82 11.11 4.10 22.59
C PHE A 82 12.20 3.11 22.14
N ASP A 83 12.57 2.19 23.05
CA ASP A 83 13.66 1.25 22.85
C ASP A 83 13.39 0.31 21.67
N TYR A 84 14.15 0.53 20.58
CA TYR A 84 14.22 -0.35 19.42
C TYR A 84 15.27 -1.44 19.62
N TYR A 85 16.31 -1.13 20.37
CA TYR A 85 17.42 -2.02 20.64
C TYR A 85 17.82 -1.91 22.10
N SER A 86 18.28 -3.03 22.67
CA SER A 86 18.74 -3.07 24.05
C SER A 86 19.92 -4.02 24.18
N TRP A 87 20.85 -3.67 25.08
CA TRP A 87 21.98 -4.49 25.48
C TRP A 87 21.98 -4.70 26.99
N ASP A 88 21.97 -5.96 27.42
CA ASP A 88 22.01 -6.37 28.83
C ASP A 88 23.37 -7.01 29.18
N PHE A 89 24.26 -6.20 29.77
CA PHE A 89 25.57 -6.65 30.23
C PHE A 89 25.51 -7.58 31.46
N GLY A 90 24.44 -7.51 32.25
CA GLY A 90 24.24 -8.29 33.45
C GLY A 90 23.95 -9.75 33.14
N ARG A 91 23.00 -10.02 32.25
CA ARG A 91 22.62 -11.39 31.88
C ARG A 91 23.63 -12.08 30.96
N GLY A 92 24.32 -11.33 30.10
CA GLY A 92 25.27 -11.92 29.15
C GLY A 92 26.67 -12.15 29.69
N TYR A 93 27.13 -11.29 30.61
CA TYR A 93 28.53 -11.28 31.07
C TYR A 93 28.70 -11.30 32.59
N GLY A 94 27.61 -11.33 33.37
CA GLY A 94 27.66 -11.34 34.83
C GLY A 94 28.15 -10.01 35.44
N ILE A 95 28.20 -8.94 34.65
CA ILE A 95 28.65 -7.62 35.08
C ILE A 95 27.42 -6.80 35.45
N ASN A 96 27.32 -6.38 36.71
CA ASN A 96 26.19 -5.60 37.22
C ASN A 96 26.26 -4.13 36.77
N VAL A 97 26.13 -3.90 35.47
CA VAL A 97 26.00 -2.57 34.86
C VAL A 97 24.61 -2.45 34.21
N ALA A 98 24.09 -1.22 34.22
CA ALA A 98 22.77 -0.92 33.69
C ALA A 98 22.66 -1.32 32.22
N SER A 99 21.49 -1.83 31.82
CA SER A 99 21.17 -2.06 30.42
C SER A 99 21.20 -0.75 29.63
N VAL A 100 21.78 -0.77 28.44
CA VAL A 100 21.76 0.37 27.53
C VAL A 100 20.70 0.11 26.46
N SER A 101 19.91 1.12 26.14
CA SER A 101 18.89 1.04 25.09
C SER A 101 19.03 2.18 24.09
N TRP A 102 18.59 1.91 22.87
CA TRP A 102 18.61 2.86 21.77
C TRP A 102 17.25 2.90 21.09
N SER A 103 16.77 4.11 20.85
CA SER A 103 15.58 4.36 20.04
C SER A 103 15.91 4.37 18.54
N ALA A 104 14.88 4.43 17.69
CA ALA A 104 15.04 4.47 16.23
C ALA A 104 15.81 5.69 15.72
N TRP A 105 16.05 6.70 16.55
CA TRP A 105 16.75 7.93 16.18
C TRP A 105 18.27 7.88 16.40
N HIS A 106 18.79 6.76 16.90
CA HIS A 106 20.24 6.56 17.02
C HIS A 106 20.77 6.00 15.70
N PHE A 107 21.75 6.69 15.10
CA PHE A 107 22.29 6.34 13.78
C PHE A 107 23.59 5.52 13.83
N ASP A 108 24.18 5.40 15.01
CA ASP A 108 25.43 4.68 15.19
C ASP A 108 25.24 3.18 14.98
N HIS A 109 26.33 2.45 14.72
CA HIS A 109 26.36 0.97 14.69
C HIS A 109 25.38 0.25 13.73
N GLY A 110 24.96 0.89 12.63
CA GLY A 110 24.12 0.21 11.62
C GLY A 110 22.61 0.31 11.86
N LEU A 111 22.19 1.03 12.90
CA LEU A 111 20.79 1.28 13.29
C LEU A 111 19.98 2.07 12.24
N PHE A 112 20.67 2.63 11.24
CA PHE A 112 20.10 3.38 10.12
C PHE A 112 18.98 2.63 9.38
N ILE A 113 19.04 1.30 9.25
CA ILE A 113 18.03 0.56 8.47
C ILE A 113 16.66 0.60 9.17
N ALA A 114 16.61 0.43 10.50
CA ALA A 114 15.35 0.51 11.23
C ALA A 114 14.80 1.94 11.28
N TRP A 115 15.68 2.94 11.37
CA TRP A 115 15.29 4.34 11.20
C TRP A 115 14.65 4.58 9.83
N LEU A 116 15.31 4.12 8.75
CA LEU A 116 14.81 4.31 7.39
C LEU A 116 13.48 3.58 7.18
N ALA A 117 13.36 2.36 7.71
CA ALA A 117 12.12 1.59 7.71
C ALA A 117 10.97 2.37 8.38
N MET A 118 11.24 2.94 9.56
CA MET A 118 10.31 3.80 10.30
C MET A 118 9.90 5.02 9.48
N VAL A 119 10.87 5.79 8.96
CA VAL A 119 10.61 7.02 8.20
C VAL A 119 9.78 6.73 6.96
N ILE A 120 10.13 5.71 6.17
CA ILE A 120 9.37 5.36 4.97
C ILE A 120 7.94 4.96 5.34
N THR A 121 7.74 4.20 6.42
CA THR A 121 6.40 3.84 6.91
C THR A 121 5.57 5.08 7.26
N VAL A 122 6.17 6.02 8.01
CA VAL A 122 5.51 7.29 8.39
C VAL A 122 5.20 8.15 7.17
N LEU A 123 6.13 8.26 6.21
CA LEU A 123 5.91 8.99 4.95
C LEU A 123 4.77 8.39 4.13
N GLY A 124 4.58 7.07 4.16
CA GLY A 124 3.43 6.41 3.56
C GLY A 124 2.09 6.87 4.14
N ALA A 125 2.01 7.01 5.46
CA ALA A 125 0.83 7.55 6.14
C ALA A 125 0.64 9.06 5.88
N VAL A 126 1.74 9.83 5.83
CA VAL A 126 1.71 11.26 5.48
C VAL A 126 1.20 11.48 4.06
N ALA A 127 1.64 10.68 3.09
CA ALA A 127 1.14 10.76 1.71
C ALA A 127 -0.38 10.53 1.65
N LEU A 128 -0.89 9.58 2.44
CA LEU A 128 -2.34 9.37 2.58
C LEU A 128 -3.01 10.58 3.24
N ALA A 129 -2.45 11.09 4.34
CA ALA A 129 -2.97 12.26 5.06
C ALA A 129 -3.08 13.48 4.14
N ILE A 130 -2.04 13.80 3.36
CA ILE A 130 -2.04 14.90 2.40
C ILE A 130 -3.20 14.75 1.42
N SER A 131 -3.43 13.54 0.91
CA SER A 131 -4.54 13.32 -0.05
C SER A 131 -5.93 13.48 0.56
N LEU A 132 -6.09 13.26 1.87
CA LEU A 132 -7.37 13.37 2.57
C LEU A 132 -7.64 14.78 3.07
N PHE A 133 -6.63 15.43 3.65
CA PHE A 133 -6.77 16.73 4.31
C PHE A 133 -6.39 17.92 3.41
N SER A 134 -5.64 17.68 2.34
CA SER A 134 -5.17 18.72 1.43
C SER A 134 -5.25 18.28 -0.04
N PRO A 135 -6.46 17.99 -0.55
CA PRO A 135 -6.66 17.45 -1.91
C PRO A 135 -6.21 18.39 -3.04
N ALA A 136 -5.94 19.67 -2.73
CA ALA A 136 -5.35 20.62 -3.68
C ALA A 136 -3.89 20.30 -4.04
N ILE A 137 -3.20 19.47 -3.24
CA ILE A 137 -1.81 19.07 -3.50
C ILE A 137 -1.80 17.88 -4.45
N ASN A 138 -1.23 18.08 -5.63
CA ASN A 138 -1.01 17.00 -6.60
C ASN A 138 0.20 16.16 -6.18
N LEU A 139 -0.03 14.89 -5.85
CA LEU A 139 1.03 13.93 -5.58
C LEU A 139 1.55 13.31 -6.90
N PRO A 140 2.84 12.90 -6.97
CA PRO A 140 3.44 12.35 -8.18
C PRO A 140 2.86 10.98 -8.60
N ALA A 141 2.14 10.32 -7.70
CA ALA A 141 1.41 9.09 -7.95
C ALA A 141 0.17 9.03 -7.05
N PRO A 142 -0.80 8.13 -7.33
CA PRO A 142 -1.97 7.98 -6.48
C PRO A 142 -1.57 7.67 -5.03
N ALA A 143 -2.11 8.43 -4.06
CA ALA A 143 -1.73 8.33 -2.66
C ALA A 143 -1.81 6.89 -2.12
N ARG A 144 -2.84 6.14 -2.53
CA ARG A 144 -3.00 4.72 -2.16
C ARG A 144 -1.84 3.83 -2.58
N VAL A 145 -1.30 4.05 -3.78
CA VAL A 145 -0.13 3.31 -4.27
C VAL A 145 1.10 3.70 -3.47
N LEU A 146 1.32 5.01 -3.26
CA LEU A 146 2.44 5.52 -2.48
C LEU A 146 2.43 4.95 -1.06
N THR A 147 1.28 4.97 -0.39
CA THR A 147 1.08 4.42 0.94
C THR A 147 1.34 2.91 0.95
N PHE A 148 0.73 2.13 0.05
CA PHE A 148 0.97 0.69 -0.02
C PHE A 148 2.45 0.36 -0.22
N LEU A 149 3.11 1.01 -1.18
CA LEU A 149 4.53 0.78 -1.46
C LEU A 149 5.41 1.19 -0.29
N ALA A 150 5.15 2.34 0.33
CA ALA A 150 5.89 2.82 1.48
C ALA A 150 5.78 1.86 2.67
N PHE A 151 4.58 1.41 3.03
CA PHE A 151 4.40 0.41 4.08
C PHE A 151 5.08 -0.93 3.73
N THR A 152 5.00 -1.37 2.48
CA THR A 152 5.66 -2.61 2.03
C THR A 152 7.18 -2.51 2.11
N VAL A 153 7.76 -1.41 1.63
CA VAL A 153 9.20 -1.14 1.71
C VAL A 153 9.64 -1.01 3.17
N GLY A 154 8.89 -0.28 4.00
CA GLY A 154 9.15 -0.18 5.43
C GLY A 154 9.17 -1.54 6.12
N PHE A 155 8.17 -2.39 5.83
CA PHE A 155 8.12 -3.76 6.35
C PHE A 155 9.33 -4.60 5.92
N VAL A 156 9.69 -4.57 4.63
CA VAL A 156 10.87 -5.30 4.12
C VAL A 156 12.15 -4.78 4.76
N LEU A 157 12.30 -3.46 4.92
CA LEU A 157 13.47 -2.88 5.60
C LEU A 157 13.54 -3.29 7.06
N TYR A 158 12.41 -3.38 7.78
CA TYR A 158 12.40 -3.94 9.13
C TYR A 158 12.85 -5.42 9.15
N LEU A 159 12.41 -6.24 8.19
CA LEU A 159 12.89 -7.63 8.09
C LEU A 159 14.41 -7.69 7.83
N ILE A 160 14.93 -6.81 6.98
CA ILE A 160 16.38 -6.71 6.74
C ILE A 160 17.10 -6.26 8.02
N ALA A 161 16.54 -5.30 8.76
CA ALA A 161 17.10 -4.80 10.01
C ALA A 161 17.25 -5.89 11.08
N ILE A 162 16.43 -6.95 11.03
CA ILE A 162 16.57 -8.12 11.92
C ILE A 162 17.96 -8.76 11.74
N PHE A 163 18.39 -8.93 10.49
CA PHE A 163 19.61 -9.66 10.14
C PHE A 163 20.83 -8.76 9.97
N ALA A 164 20.62 -7.46 9.72
CA ALA A 164 21.70 -6.51 9.50
C ALA A 164 22.59 -6.30 10.74
N HIS A 165 22.12 -6.68 11.92
CA HIS A 165 22.87 -6.63 13.17
C HIS A 165 23.21 -8.03 13.67
N SER A 166 24.14 -8.70 12.99
CA SER A 166 24.71 -9.96 13.45
C SER A 166 25.69 -9.78 14.62
N ASP A 167 25.99 -8.53 14.97
CA ASP A 167 26.92 -8.10 16.01
C ASP A 167 26.25 -7.95 17.39
N PHE A 168 24.93 -8.08 17.48
CA PHE A 168 24.27 -8.33 18.75
C PHE A 168 24.76 -9.69 19.29
N GLY A 169 25.75 -9.64 20.18
CA GLY A 169 26.18 -10.79 20.95
C GLY A 169 25.03 -11.36 21.79
N PRO A 170 25.28 -12.36 22.64
CA PRO A 170 24.24 -13.02 23.44
C PRO A 170 23.47 -12.09 24.40
N ALA A 171 23.97 -10.86 24.61
CA ALA A 171 23.39 -9.82 25.45
C ALA A 171 22.57 -8.76 24.68
N GLY A 172 22.65 -8.72 23.35
CA GLY A 172 22.03 -7.70 22.51
C GLY A 172 20.79 -8.20 21.79
N GLY A 173 19.85 -7.31 21.47
CA GLY A 173 18.72 -7.67 20.63
C GLY A 173 17.75 -6.53 20.35
N HIS A 174 16.69 -6.89 19.61
CA HIS A 174 15.59 -6.00 19.26
C HIS A 174 14.63 -5.82 20.43
N GLY A 175 14.41 -4.58 20.82
CA GLY A 175 13.48 -4.16 21.85
C GLY A 175 12.01 -4.27 21.42
N PHE A 176 11.10 -4.07 22.37
CA PHE A 176 9.66 -4.21 22.15
C PHE A 176 9.14 -3.31 21.02
N SER A 177 9.61 -2.06 20.97
CA SER A 177 9.14 -1.06 20.00
C SER A 177 9.47 -1.43 18.57
N PHE A 178 10.61 -2.10 18.34
CA PHE A 178 10.97 -2.63 17.03
C PHE A 178 9.94 -3.65 16.54
N TRP A 179 9.57 -4.62 17.39
CA TRP A 179 8.62 -5.67 17.03
C TRP A 179 7.22 -5.12 16.75
N VAL A 180 6.76 -4.18 17.58
CA VAL A 180 5.48 -3.50 17.35
C VAL A 180 5.50 -2.78 16.01
N SER A 181 6.54 -2.01 15.72
CA SER A 181 6.66 -1.28 14.45
C SER A 181 6.75 -2.21 13.23
N LEU A 182 7.44 -3.35 13.33
CA LEU A 182 7.47 -4.38 12.28
C LEU A 182 6.08 -4.94 11.99
N ILE A 183 5.33 -5.33 13.03
CA ILE A 183 3.98 -5.87 12.90
C ILE A 183 3.05 -4.81 12.29
N LEU A 184 3.15 -3.57 12.76
CA LEU A 184 2.36 -2.44 12.28
C LEU A 184 2.68 -2.09 10.82
N ALA A 185 3.96 -2.13 10.42
CA ALA A 185 4.33 -1.93 9.02
C ALA A 185 3.74 -3.02 8.11
N GLY A 186 3.81 -4.29 8.54
CA GLY A 186 3.22 -5.42 7.81
C GLY A 186 1.69 -5.34 7.72
N GLY A 187 1.02 -5.10 8.86
CA GLY A 187 -0.43 -4.91 8.91
C GLY A 187 -0.89 -3.70 8.10
N GLY A 188 -0.15 -2.59 8.17
CA GLY A 188 -0.40 -1.39 7.38
C GLY A 188 -0.26 -1.64 5.87
N ALA A 189 0.72 -2.45 5.44
CA ALA A 189 0.87 -2.84 4.04
C ALA A 189 -0.34 -3.63 3.53
N VAL A 190 -0.83 -4.60 4.31
CA VAL A 190 -2.03 -5.39 3.96
C VAL A 190 -3.27 -4.50 3.90
N ILE A 191 -3.50 -3.65 4.89
CA ILE A 191 -4.65 -2.74 4.93
C ILE A 191 -4.60 -1.74 3.78
N ALA A 192 -3.41 -1.18 3.48
CA ALA A 192 -3.22 -0.27 2.35
C ALA A 192 -3.49 -0.97 1.01
N LEU A 193 -3.06 -2.23 0.84
CA LEU A 193 -3.36 -3.03 -0.35
C LEU A 193 -4.86 -3.27 -0.52
N MET A 194 -5.54 -3.74 0.54
CA MET A 194 -7.00 -3.95 0.52
C MET A 194 -7.72 -2.66 0.13
N ARG A 195 -7.28 -1.53 0.70
CA ARG A 195 -7.87 -0.24 0.42
C ARG A 195 -7.65 0.21 -1.04
N ALA A 196 -6.45 0.01 -1.58
CA ALA A 196 -6.15 0.29 -2.98
C ALA A 196 -7.02 -0.56 -3.94
N GLN A 197 -7.25 -1.83 -3.61
CA GLN A 197 -8.12 -2.71 -4.39
C GLN A 197 -9.60 -2.26 -4.36
N GLN A 198 -10.10 -1.85 -3.19
CA GLN A 198 -11.48 -1.34 -3.02
C GLN A 198 -11.74 -0.07 -3.84
N THR A 199 -10.74 0.81 -3.95
CA THR A 199 -10.86 2.06 -4.71
C THR A 199 -10.57 1.90 -6.20
N GLY A 200 -10.29 0.68 -6.67
CA GLY A 200 -9.93 0.43 -8.07
C GLY A 200 -8.62 1.11 -8.49
N THR A 201 -7.73 1.39 -7.53
CA THR A 201 -6.44 2.00 -7.80
C THR A 201 -5.58 1.03 -8.61
N ALA A 202 -5.03 1.49 -9.73
CA ALA A 202 -4.12 0.70 -10.55
C ALA A 202 -2.84 0.39 -9.75
N LEU A 203 -2.56 -0.89 -9.54
CA LEU A 203 -1.35 -1.35 -8.86
C LEU A 203 -0.21 -1.51 -9.88
N PRO A 204 1.06 -1.36 -9.46
CA PRO A 204 2.19 -1.45 -10.38
C PRO A 204 2.43 -2.90 -10.85
N GLY A 205 2.68 -3.06 -12.15
CA GLY A 205 3.13 -4.31 -12.77
C GLY A 205 2.15 -5.47 -12.57
N GLN A 206 2.69 -6.62 -12.16
CA GLN A 206 1.91 -7.86 -11.97
C GLN A 206 0.88 -7.78 -10.85
N LEU A 207 1.03 -6.83 -9.92
CA LEU A 207 0.08 -6.64 -8.81
C LEU A 207 -1.32 -6.23 -9.29
N ASN A 208 -1.42 -5.64 -10.49
CA ASN A 208 -2.71 -5.28 -11.08
C ASN A 208 -3.57 -6.49 -11.46
N ASN A 209 -2.97 -7.69 -11.55
CA ASN A 209 -3.65 -8.94 -11.89
C ASN A 209 -4.17 -9.70 -10.65
N LEU A 210 -3.93 -9.19 -9.43
CA LEU A 210 -4.40 -9.84 -8.22
C LEU A 210 -5.94 -9.82 -8.15
N PRO A 211 -6.58 -10.90 -7.67
CA PRO A 211 -8.01 -10.91 -7.40
C PRO A 211 -8.40 -9.73 -6.49
N ARG A 212 -9.44 -9.00 -6.87
CA ARG A 212 -9.94 -7.87 -6.06
C ARG A 212 -10.74 -8.43 -4.89
N VAL A 213 -10.30 -8.12 -3.67
CA VAL A 213 -11.00 -8.54 -2.45
C VAL A 213 -12.12 -7.55 -2.14
N GLY A 214 -13.33 -8.05 -1.85
CA GLY A 214 -14.45 -7.23 -1.37
C GLY A 214 -15.32 -6.56 -2.46
N ARG A 215 -15.43 -7.20 -3.63
CA ARG A 215 -16.51 -6.92 -4.60
C ARG A 215 -17.64 -7.93 -4.44
#